data_AF-A0A254P1G4-F1
#
_entry.id   AF-A0A254P1G4-F1
#
_cell.length_a   1.000
_cell.length_b   1.000
_cell.length_c   1.000
_cell.angle_alpha   90.00
_cell.angle_beta   90.00
_cell.angle_gamma   90.00
#
_symmetry.space_group_name_H-M   'P 1'
#
loop_
_entity.id
_entity.type
_entity.pdbx_description
1 polymer ?
#
loop_
_entity_poly.entity_id
_entity_poly.type
_entity_poly.pdbx_seq_one_letter_code
_entity_poly.pdbx_strand_id
1 'polypeptide(L)'
;MNRTLIEHTVLDVLTRSNSKIEVVLENLFPGKRLVGGKYSLDDRRITLYLGVLEEQCKLLFGTLESFEEYVRVVLAHELGHANDPELEYLSERLMKIRGRLSRTRVSLRLEENAWRYANDLIRMENPAMFDTIMGQSLYSYYEVLPEYAEYTQSAATTA
;
A
#
# COMPACT_ATOMS: atom_id res chain seq x y z
N MET A 1 -10.07 -16.30 9.84
CA MET A 1 -8.72 -16.08 9.28
C MET A 1 -7.86 -17.32 9.45
N ASN A 2 -7.26 -17.86 8.37
CA ASN A 2 -6.28 -18.95 8.47
C ASN A 2 -4.87 -18.35 8.50
N ARG A 3 -4.27 -18.23 9.70
CA ARG A 3 -2.96 -17.59 9.87
C ARG A 3 -1.85 -18.29 9.07
N THR A 4 -1.87 -19.61 9.01
CA THR A 4 -0.89 -20.40 8.24
C THR A 4 -0.96 -20.11 6.74
N LEU A 5 -2.17 -19.91 6.20
CA LEU A 5 -2.34 -19.51 4.80
C LEU A 5 -1.74 -18.14 4.52
N ILE A 6 -1.90 -17.19 5.45
CA ILE A 6 -1.28 -15.86 5.34
C ILE A 6 0.24 -15.94 5.44
N GLU A 7 0.78 -16.76 6.35
CA GLU A 7 2.23 -16.98 6.46
C GLU A 7 2.81 -17.57 5.17
N HIS A 8 2.11 -18.50 4.51
CA HIS A 8 2.50 -19.01 3.19
C HIS A 8 2.45 -17.92 2.11
N THR A 9 1.41 -17.08 2.13
CA THR A 9 1.29 -15.93 1.20
C THR A 9 2.47 -14.97 1.36
N VAL A 10 2.84 -14.66 2.60
CA VAL A 10 4.01 -13.82 2.90
C VAL A 10 5.28 -14.43 2.34
N LEU A 11 5.51 -15.73 2.58
CA LEU A 11 6.70 -16.42 2.10
C LEU A 11 6.78 -16.45 0.57
N ASP A 12 5.65 -16.68 -0.11
CA ASP A 12 5.57 -16.67 -1.56
C ASP A 12 5.97 -15.30 -2.15
N VAL A 13 5.41 -14.20 -1.63
CA VAL A 13 5.74 -12.84 -2.09
C VAL A 13 7.20 -12.47 -1.80
N LEU A 14 7.72 -12.84 -0.62
CA LEU A 14 9.14 -12.64 -0.28
C LEU A 14 10.07 -13.41 -1.22
N THR A 15 9.69 -14.64 -1.58
CA THR A 15 10.46 -15.47 -2.50
C THR A 15 10.49 -14.86 -3.89
N ARG A 16 9.34 -14.40 -4.41
CA ARG A 16 9.24 -13.75 -5.73
C ARG A 16 10.03 -12.44 -5.80
N SER A 17 10.02 -11.67 -4.72
CA SER A 17 10.78 -10.41 -4.62
C SER A 17 12.27 -10.61 -4.34
N ASN A 18 12.72 -11.85 -4.07
CA ASN A 18 14.05 -12.15 -3.57
C ASN A 18 14.43 -11.31 -2.33
N SER A 19 13.43 -10.97 -1.51
CA SER A 19 13.59 -10.14 -0.33
C SER A 19 13.87 -10.99 0.90
N LYS A 20 14.75 -10.49 1.78
CA LYS A 20 15.04 -11.07 3.09
C LYS A 20 14.50 -10.21 4.23
N ILE A 21 13.67 -9.22 3.92
CA ILE A 21 13.10 -8.34 4.93
C ILE A 21 12.22 -9.14 5.89
N GLU A 22 12.27 -8.77 7.16
CA GLU A 22 11.39 -9.34 8.15
C GLU A 22 9.96 -8.82 7.96
N VAL A 23 8.99 -9.74 7.96
CA VAL A 23 7.55 -9.42 7.92
C VAL A 23 6.92 -9.94 9.21
N VAL A 24 6.33 -9.03 9.98
CA VAL A 24 5.64 -9.34 11.24
C VAL A 24 4.13 -9.22 11.04
N LEU A 25 3.39 -10.20 11.58
CA LEU A 25 1.94 -10.23 11.54
C LEU A 25 1.37 -9.83 12.90
N GLU A 26 0.71 -8.69 12.95
CA GLU A 26 0.00 -8.16 14.12
C GLU A 26 -1.51 -8.06 13.84
N ASN A 27 -2.31 -7.90 14.89
CA ASN A 27 -3.76 -7.78 14.71
C ASN A 27 -4.19 -6.33 14.45
N LEU A 28 -3.67 -5.37 15.21
CA LEU A 28 -4.14 -3.99 15.21
C LEU A 28 -2.98 -3.01 15.07
N PHE A 29 -3.18 -1.96 14.28
CA PHE A 29 -2.25 -0.85 14.22
C PHE A 29 -2.28 -0.06 15.54
N PRO A 30 -1.13 0.25 16.17
CA PRO A 30 -1.07 1.06 17.38
C PRO A 30 -1.34 2.53 17.05
N GLY A 31 -2.60 2.87 16.78
CA GLY A 31 -3.03 4.21 16.41
C GLY A 31 -4.51 4.28 16.02
N LYS A 32 -4.97 5.47 15.64
CA LYS A 32 -6.36 5.71 15.21
C LYS A 32 -6.58 5.57 13.70
N ARG A 33 -5.54 5.18 12.96
CA ARG A 33 -5.58 5.09 11.49
C ARG A 33 -5.79 3.64 11.08
N LEU A 34 -6.57 3.45 10.02
CA LEU A 34 -6.70 2.16 9.32
C LEU A 34 -5.48 1.97 8.40
N VAL A 35 -4.36 1.55 9.01
CA VAL A 35 -3.12 1.20 8.30
C VAL A 35 -3.03 -0.32 8.23
N GLY A 36 -3.15 -0.88 7.02
CA GLY A 36 -3.15 -2.32 6.79
C GLY A 36 -1.74 -2.93 6.74
N GLY A 37 -0.78 -2.19 6.20
CA GLY A 37 0.64 -2.53 6.15
C GLY A 37 1.49 -1.32 6.50
N LYS A 38 2.70 -1.55 6.99
CA LYS A 38 3.68 -0.50 7.20
C LYS A 38 5.10 -1.03 7.10
N TYR A 39 5.89 -0.46 6.21
CA TYR A 39 7.34 -0.51 6.26
C TYR A 39 7.90 0.52 7.26
N SER A 40 8.81 0.08 8.14
CA SER A 40 9.58 0.91 9.06
C SER A 40 10.99 1.12 8.50
N LEU A 41 11.36 2.38 8.23
CA LEU A 41 12.72 2.72 7.80
C LEU A 41 13.75 2.47 8.93
N ASP A 42 13.34 2.73 10.18
CA ASP A 42 14.21 2.61 11.36
C ASP A 42 14.54 1.14 11.66
N ASP A 43 13.54 0.25 11.60
CA ASP A 43 13.69 -1.17 11.94
C ASP A 43 13.93 -2.05 10.71
N ARG A 44 13.83 -1.49 9.51
CA ARG A 44 13.91 -2.20 8.22
C ARG A 44 13.03 -3.44 8.19
N ARG A 45 11.77 -3.26 8.58
CA ARG A 45 10.79 -4.33 8.79
C ARG A 45 9.44 -3.91 8.23
N ILE A 46 8.69 -4.88 7.72
CA ILE A 46 7.29 -4.71 7.36
C ILE A 46 6.41 -5.29 8.47
N THR A 47 5.39 -4.55 8.89
CA THR A 47 4.32 -5.07 9.75
C THR A 47 3.00 -5.06 9.00
N LEU A 48 2.31 -6.21 8.96
CA LEU A 48 0.96 -6.34 8.43
C LEU A 48 -0.03 -6.47 9.58
N TYR A 49 -1.07 -5.64 9.57
CA TYR A 49 -2.09 -5.56 10.61
C TYR A 49 -3.36 -6.27 10.15
N LEU A 50 -3.43 -7.59 10.40
CA LEU A 50 -4.41 -8.48 9.78
C LEU A 50 -5.87 -8.08 10.07
N GLY A 51 -6.18 -7.62 11.28
CA GLY A 51 -7.53 -7.15 11.61
C GLY A 51 -7.93 -5.88 10.82
N VAL A 52 -6.97 -4.99 10.56
CA VAL A 52 -7.19 -3.80 9.73
C VAL A 52 -7.33 -4.19 8.27
N LEU A 53 -6.53 -5.13 7.77
CA LEU A 53 -6.65 -5.64 6.41
C LEU A 53 -7.99 -6.33 6.18
N GLU A 54 -8.50 -7.08 7.17
CA GLU A 54 -9.85 -7.68 7.08
C GLU A 54 -10.94 -6.61 6.97
N GLU A 55 -10.83 -5.54 7.77
CA GLU A 55 -11.77 -4.41 7.71
C GLU A 55 -11.70 -3.72 6.34
N GLN A 56 -10.51 -3.40 5.85
CA GLN A 56 -10.32 -2.76 4.54
C GLN A 56 -10.80 -3.65 3.38
N CYS A 57 -10.51 -4.95 3.41
CA CYS A 57 -10.98 -5.91 2.42
C CYS A 57 -12.51 -5.96 2.39
N LYS A 58 -13.18 -6.01 3.54
CA LYS A 58 -14.65 -5.96 3.61
C LYS A 58 -15.21 -4.63 3.11
N LEU A 59 -14.58 -3.51 3.45
CA LEU A 59 -15.04 -2.20 2.99
C LEU A 59 -14.96 -2.06 1.47
N LEU A 60 -13.94 -2.66 0.84
CA LEU A 60 -13.73 -2.55 -0.61
C LEU A 60 -14.51 -3.61 -1.41
N PHE A 61 -14.57 -4.84 -0.92
CA PHE A 61 -15.10 -5.99 -1.68
C PHE A 61 -16.37 -6.59 -1.09
N GLY A 62 -16.84 -6.09 0.06
CA GLY A 62 -18.05 -6.57 0.75
C GLY A 62 -17.87 -7.92 1.47
N THR A 63 -16.80 -8.67 1.19
CA THR A 63 -16.54 -10.01 1.74
C THR A 63 -15.05 -10.22 2.07
N LEU A 64 -14.73 -11.36 2.67
CA LEU A 64 -13.34 -11.81 2.91
C LEU A 64 -12.92 -12.95 1.97
N GLU A 65 -13.69 -13.28 0.94
CA GLU A 65 -13.34 -14.35 0.00
C GLU A 65 -12.01 -14.07 -0.71
N SER A 66 -11.71 -12.79 -0.92
CA SER A 66 -10.50 -12.28 -1.55
C SER A 66 -9.39 -11.89 -0.58
N PHE A 67 -9.50 -12.23 0.72
CA PHE A 67 -8.61 -11.69 1.74
C PHE A 67 -7.14 -12.07 1.55
N GLU A 68 -6.85 -13.30 1.11
CA GLU A 68 -5.47 -13.73 0.84
C GLU A 68 -4.82 -12.87 -0.24
N GLU A 69 -5.54 -12.64 -1.35
CA GLU A 69 -5.06 -11.82 -2.46
C GLU A 69 -4.94 -10.35 -2.04
N TYR A 70 -5.84 -9.85 -1.20
CA TYR A 70 -5.74 -8.52 -0.59
C TYR A 70 -4.43 -8.35 0.18
N VAL A 71 -4.08 -9.34 1.02
CA VAL A 71 -2.83 -9.35 1.78
C VAL A 71 -1.61 -9.40 0.85
N ARG A 72 -1.67 -10.21 -0.22
CA ARG A 72 -0.63 -10.29 -1.25
C ARG A 72 -0.35 -8.92 -1.86
N VAL A 73 -1.40 -8.18 -2.23
CA VAL A 73 -1.29 -6.85 -2.82
C VAL A 73 -0.68 -5.83 -1.85
N VAL A 74 -1.18 -5.79 -0.61
CA VAL A 74 -0.64 -4.85 0.38
C VAL A 74 0.83 -5.17 0.71
N LEU A 75 1.20 -6.44 0.86
CA LEU A 75 2.59 -6.81 1.10
C LEU A 75 3.51 -6.42 -0.06
N ALA A 76 3.08 -6.62 -1.31
CA ALA A 76 3.85 -6.19 -2.48
C ALA A 76 4.08 -4.67 -2.49
N HIS A 77 3.09 -3.88 -2.07
CA HIS A 77 3.23 -2.44 -1.88
C HIS A 77 4.25 -2.09 -0.79
N GLU A 78 4.18 -2.72 0.40
CA GLU A 78 5.15 -2.46 1.47
C GLU A 78 6.59 -2.86 1.08
N LEU A 79 6.74 -3.93 0.29
CA LEU A 79 8.03 -4.28 -0.31
C LEU A 79 8.52 -3.22 -1.30
N GLY A 80 7.59 -2.56 -1.99
CA GLY A 80 7.91 -1.42 -2.83
C GLY A 80 8.54 -0.27 -2.05
N HIS A 81 8.06 0.04 -0.86
CA HIS A 81 8.74 0.99 0.02
C HIS A 81 10.13 0.50 0.43
N ALA A 82 10.25 -0.77 0.84
CA ALA A 82 11.53 -1.35 1.26
C ALA A 82 12.60 -1.36 0.16
N ASN A 83 12.19 -1.34 -1.12
CA ASN A 83 13.08 -1.37 -2.28
C ASN A 83 13.15 -0.02 -3.02
N ASP A 84 12.52 1.04 -2.52
CA ASP A 84 12.55 2.35 -3.18
C ASP A 84 13.91 3.04 -2.94
N PRO A 85 14.76 3.22 -3.98
CA PRO A 85 16.05 3.90 -3.84
C PRO A 85 15.90 5.39 -3.50
N GLU A 86 14.72 5.99 -3.68
CA GLU A 86 14.45 7.38 -3.34
C GLU A 86 13.90 7.56 -1.92
N LEU A 87 13.57 6.48 -1.19
CA LEU A 87 12.81 6.53 0.06
C LEU A 87 13.45 7.44 1.11
N GLU A 88 14.75 7.26 1.36
CA GLU A 88 15.51 8.01 2.37
C GLU A 88 15.52 9.50 2.02
N TYR A 89 15.87 9.84 0.80
CA TYR A 89 15.90 11.21 0.30
C TYR A 89 14.53 11.90 0.36
N LEU A 90 13.47 11.22 -0.08
CA LEU A 90 12.11 11.79 -0.09
C LEU A 90 11.54 11.91 1.33
N SER A 91 11.84 10.96 2.22
CA SER A 91 11.48 11.02 3.64
C SER A 91 12.14 12.20 4.35
N GLU A 92 13.44 12.42 4.11
CA GLU A 92 14.13 13.60 4.63
C GLU A 92 13.55 14.91 4.09
N ARG A 93 13.16 14.94 2.81
CA ARG A 93 12.51 16.11 2.22
C ARG A 93 11.16 16.39 2.86
N LEU A 94 10.36 15.37 3.17
CA LEU A 94 9.08 15.54 3.87
C LEU A 94 9.26 16.22 5.23
N MET A 95 10.37 16.02 5.93
CA MET A 95 10.65 16.69 7.20
C MET A 95 10.92 18.19 7.04
N LYS A 96 11.41 18.62 5.87
CA LYS A 96 11.83 20.01 5.59
C LYS A 96 10.76 20.84 4.87
N ILE A 97 9.87 20.20 4.11
CA ILE A 97 8.87 20.89 3.30
C ILE A 97 7.76 21.51 4.17
N ARG A 98 7.52 22.80 3.94
CA ARG A 98 6.36 23.55 4.43
C ARG A 98 5.27 23.59 3.38
N GLY A 99 4.02 23.63 3.83
CA GLY A 99 2.84 23.71 2.96
C GLY A 99 2.27 22.34 2.57
N ARG A 100 0.94 22.24 2.62
CA ARG A 100 0.22 20.97 2.44
C ARG A 100 0.46 20.35 1.05
N LEU A 101 0.26 21.11 -0.02
CA LEU A 101 0.35 20.60 -1.39
C LEU A 101 1.74 20.04 -1.72
N SER A 102 2.81 20.76 -1.36
CA SER A 102 4.18 20.31 -1.60
C SER A 102 4.51 19.02 -0.84
N ARG A 103 3.98 18.86 0.39
CA ARG A 103 4.11 17.60 1.14
C ARG A 103 3.32 16.48 0.46
N THR A 104 2.07 16.75 0.05
CA THR A 104 1.21 15.78 -0.65
C THR A 104 1.86 15.27 -1.93
N ARG A 105 2.53 16.11 -2.72
CA ARG A 105 3.27 15.66 -3.93
C ARG A 105 4.41 14.71 -3.63
N VAL A 106 5.20 14.99 -2.58
CA VAL A 106 6.31 14.11 -2.20
C VAL A 106 5.80 12.80 -1.60
N SER A 107 4.73 12.85 -0.80
CA SER A 107 4.07 11.64 -0.32
C SER A 107 3.49 10.81 -1.47
N LEU A 108 2.78 11.43 -2.42
CA LEU A 108 2.28 10.71 -3.61
C LEU A 108 3.42 10.03 -4.37
N ARG A 109 4.56 10.70 -4.55
CA ARG A 109 5.73 10.12 -5.23
C ARG A 109 6.25 8.86 -4.51
N LEU A 110 6.29 8.86 -3.17
CA LEU A 110 6.67 7.68 -2.38
C LEU A 110 5.70 6.52 -2.60
N GLU A 111 4.40 6.79 -2.61
CA GLU A 111 3.37 5.78 -2.86
C GLU A 111 3.45 5.23 -4.30
N GLU A 112 3.62 6.10 -5.30
CA GLU A 112 3.77 5.71 -6.71
C GLU A 112 5.02 4.85 -6.93
N ASN A 113 6.13 5.14 -6.24
CA ASN A 113 7.33 4.32 -6.27
C ASN A 113 7.06 2.91 -5.73
N ALA A 114 6.37 2.82 -4.60
CA ALA A 114 5.99 1.55 -4.00
C ALA A 114 5.04 0.74 -4.90
N TRP A 115 4.02 1.40 -5.46
CA TRP A 115 3.07 0.76 -6.38
C TRP A 115 3.71 0.30 -7.69
N ARG A 116 4.68 1.05 -8.23
CA ARG A 116 5.43 0.62 -9.42
C ARG A 116 6.17 -0.69 -9.18
N TYR A 117 6.83 -0.83 -8.03
CA TYR A 117 7.48 -2.09 -7.65
C TYR A 117 6.45 -3.22 -7.50
N ALA A 118 5.34 -2.97 -6.79
CA ALA A 118 4.29 -3.96 -6.59
C ALA A 118 3.64 -4.41 -7.92
N ASN A 119 3.47 -3.48 -8.87
CA ASN A 119 2.94 -3.74 -10.20
C ASN A 119 3.79 -4.79 -10.94
N ASP A 120 5.11 -4.58 -10.93
CA ASP A 120 6.05 -5.47 -11.61
C ASP A 120 6.12 -6.86 -10.93
N LEU A 121 5.81 -6.93 -9.64
CA LEU A 121 5.90 -8.15 -8.85
C LEU A 121 4.68 -9.07 -8.99
N ILE A 122 3.45 -8.54 -8.88
CA ILE A 122 2.24 -9.37 -8.70
C ILE A 122 1.04 -9.00 -9.56
N ARG A 123 1.01 -7.84 -10.23
CA ARG A 123 -0.24 -7.34 -10.84
C ARG A 123 -0.86 -8.31 -11.85
N MET A 124 -0.03 -9.07 -12.56
CA MET A 124 -0.48 -10.02 -13.58
C MET A 124 -1.34 -11.17 -13.03
N GLU A 125 -1.31 -11.45 -11.72
CA GLU A 125 -2.12 -12.49 -11.09
C GLU A 125 -3.59 -12.10 -10.98
N ASN A 126 -3.85 -10.85 -10.61
CA ASN A 126 -5.20 -10.31 -10.52
C ASN A 126 -5.21 -8.78 -10.76
N PRO A 127 -5.17 -8.33 -12.03
CA PRO A 127 -5.08 -6.92 -12.35
C PRO A 127 -6.25 -6.09 -11.79
N ALA A 128 -7.47 -6.63 -11.79
CA ALA A 128 -8.66 -5.92 -11.33
C ALA A 128 -8.60 -5.59 -9.83
N MET A 129 -8.18 -6.55 -9.01
CA MET A 129 -8.02 -6.33 -7.58
C MET A 129 -6.86 -5.38 -7.28
N PHE A 130 -5.72 -5.59 -7.93
CA PHE A 130 -4.55 -4.73 -7.79
C PHE A 130 -4.90 -3.28 -8.12
N ASP A 131 -5.52 -3.04 -9.27
CA ASP A 131 -5.86 -1.69 -9.75
C ASP A 131 -6.90 -1.02 -8.82
N THR A 132 -7.82 -1.80 -8.24
CA THR A 132 -8.82 -1.31 -7.26
C THR A 132 -8.15 -0.86 -5.96
N ILE A 133 -7.27 -1.70 -5.38
CA ILE A 133 -6.58 -1.38 -4.11
C ILE A 133 -5.64 -0.19 -4.31
N MET A 134 -4.85 -0.20 -5.40
CA MET A 134 -3.97 0.90 -5.75
C MET A 134 -4.76 2.19 -5.94
N GLY A 135 -5.82 2.16 -6.77
CA GLY A 135 -6.67 3.33 -7.03
C GLY A 135 -7.25 3.92 -5.75
N GLN A 136 -7.81 3.08 -4.87
CA GLN A 136 -8.35 3.52 -3.59
C GLN A 136 -7.28 4.15 -2.69
N SER A 137 -6.08 3.57 -2.63
CA SER A 137 -4.99 4.08 -1.79
C SER A 137 -4.48 5.46 -2.26
N LEU A 138 -4.46 5.68 -3.57
CA LEU A 138 -3.94 6.91 -4.19
C LEU A 138 -5.00 8.02 -4.32
N TYR A 139 -6.29 7.68 -4.26
CA TYR A 139 -7.40 8.61 -4.50
C TYR A 139 -7.29 9.92 -3.70
N SER A 140 -6.99 9.82 -2.40
CA SER A 140 -6.92 11.00 -1.51
C SER A 140 -5.80 11.99 -1.87
N TYR A 141 -4.76 11.54 -2.57
CA TYR A 141 -3.70 12.42 -3.09
C TYR A 141 -4.19 13.18 -4.31
N TYR A 142 -4.82 12.47 -5.26
CA TYR A 142 -5.34 13.06 -6.49
C TYR A 142 -6.46 14.06 -6.22
N GLU A 143 -7.31 13.80 -5.24
CA GLU A 143 -8.40 14.72 -4.86
C GLU A 143 -7.89 16.09 -4.39
N VAL A 144 -6.74 16.15 -3.73
CA VAL A 144 -6.21 17.37 -3.12
C VAL A 144 -5.27 18.14 -4.05
N LEU A 145 -4.69 17.48 -5.04
CA LEU A 145 -3.70 18.06 -5.93
C LEU A 145 -4.35 18.71 -7.17
N PRO A 146 -4.19 20.03 -7.39
CA PRO A 146 -4.87 20.75 -8.47
C PRO A 146 -4.64 20.18 -9.88
N GLU A 147 -3.45 19.64 -10.13
CA GLU A 147 -3.08 19.02 -11.40
C GLU A 147 -3.90 17.76 -11.75
N TYR A 148 -4.61 17.17 -10.77
CA TYR A 148 -5.48 16.01 -10.97
C TYR A 148 -6.98 16.34 -10.90
N ALA A 149 -7.34 17.62 -10.73
CA ALA A 149 -8.72 18.06 -10.52
C ALA A 149 -9.67 17.74 -11.70
N GLU A 150 -9.16 17.64 -12.92
CA GLU A 150 -9.96 17.29 -14.10
C GLU A 150 -10.30 15.78 -14.14
N TYR A 151 -9.44 14.92 -13.61
CA TYR A 151 -9.64 13.46 -13.58
C TYR A 151 -10.66 13.02 -12.53
N THR A 152 -10.79 13.77 -11.43
CA THR A 152 -11.76 13.46 -10.37
C THR A 152 -13.18 13.88 -10.74
N GLN A 153 -13.36 14.88 -11.61
CA GLN A 153 -14.67 15.30 -12.12
C GLN A 153 -15.28 14.32 -13.13
N SER A 154 -14.46 13.66 -13.96
CA SER A 154 -14.97 12.65 -14.91
C SER A 154 -15.46 11.37 -14.22
N ALA A 155 -14.82 10.95 -13.14
CA ALA A 155 -15.21 9.77 -12.37
C ALA A 155 -16.52 9.96 -11.59
N ALA A 156 -16.82 11.19 -11.13
CA ALA A 156 -18.06 11.50 -10.42
C ALA A 156 -19.29 11.61 -11.35
N THR A 157 -19.10 11.68 -12.66
CA THR A 157 -20.21 11.83 -13.64
C THR A 157 -20.63 10.48 -14.25
N THR A 158 -19.97 9.38 -13.88
CA THR A 158 -20.23 8.03 -14.42
C THR A 158 -20.64 7.00 -13.37
N ALA A 159 -20.95 7.43 -12.14
CA ALA A 159 -21.54 6.60 -11.08
C ALA A 159 -23.05 6.77 -10.97
#